data_AF-A0A7X9M1T9-F1
#
_entry.id   AF-A0A7X9M1T9-F1
#
_cell.length_a   1.000
_cell.length_b   1.000
_cell.length_c   1.000
_cell.angle_alpha   90.00
_cell.angle_beta   90.00
_cell.angle_gamma   90.00
#
_symmetry.space_group_name_H-M   'P 1'
#
loop_
_entity.id
_entity.type
_entity.pdbx_description
1 polymer ?
#
loop_
_entity_poly.entity_id
_entity_poly.type
_entity_poly.pdbx_seq_one_letter_code
_entity_poly.pdbx_strand_id
1 'polypeptide(L)'
;MNVSGWKRSYVSRFYSTDDFLIRVASDIEQQLQEWDENYQVYILKLKNYKLNVKNGERYYHMQLDEEEVDSLQRKSPFSLDVKIWKELEKEGLIILKGYGDYLDSIL
;
A
#
# COMPACT_ATOMS: atom_id res chain seq x y z
N MET A 1 -7.76 2.35 9.93
CA MET A 1 -6.62 1.93 10.80
C MET A 1 -5.87 3.15 11.33
N ASN A 2 -5.39 3.18 12.59
CA ASN A 2 -4.64 4.32 13.15
C ASN A 2 -3.11 4.06 13.15
N VAL A 3 -2.48 4.11 11.96
CA VAL A 3 -1.02 4.00 11.84
C VAL A 3 -0.41 5.31 12.29
N SER A 4 0.06 5.35 13.54
CA SER A 4 0.81 6.50 14.05
C SER A 4 2.06 6.74 13.20
N GLY A 5 2.27 7.96 12.71
CA GLY A 5 3.41 8.31 11.85
C GLY A 5 4.78 7.97 12.44
N TRP A 6 4.89 7.90 13.78
CA TRP A 6 6.10 7.47 14.47
C TRP A 6 6.44 5.98 14.23
N LYS A 7 5.44 5.09 14.30
CA LYS A 7 5.62 3.65 13.98
C LYS A 7 6.05 3.45 12.53
N ARG A 8 5.39 4.13 11.58
CA ARG A 8 5.74 4.05 10.16
C ARG A 8 7.15 4.61 9.89
N SER A 9 7.55 5.70 10.56
CA SER A 9 8.91 6.26 10.45
C SER A 9 10.00 5.34 10.99
N TYR A 10 9.71 4.60 12.06
CA TYR A 10 10.63 3.57 12.55
C TYR A 10 10.76 2.44 11.52
N VAL A 11 9.63 1.93 11.04
CA VAL A 11 9.57 0.87 10.03
C VAL A 11 10.34 1.27 8.77
N SER A 12 10.12 2.46 8.22
CA SER A 12 10.82 2.90 6.99
C SER A 12 12.34 2.99 7.13
N ARG A 13 12.87 3.18 8.34
CA ARG A 13 14.32 3.31 8.59
C ARG A 13 15.03 1.99 8.84
N PHE A 14 14.35 1.02 9.44
CA PHE A 14 14.99 -0.20 9.94
C PHE A 14 14.56 -1.46 9.19
N TYR A 15 13.49 -1.41 8.40
CA TYR A 15 13.04 -2.56 7.61
C TYR A 15 13.83 -2.66 6.31
N SER A 16 14.01 -3.90 5.84
CA SER A 16 14.41 -4.12 4.44
C SER A 16 13.33 -3.60 3.49
N THR A 17 13.70 -3.34 2.24
CA THR A 17 12.74 -2.93 1.18
C THR A 17 11.59 -3.92 1.04
N ASP A 18 11.89 -5.23 1.14
CA ASP A 18 10.89 -6.31 1.12
C ASP A 18 9.92 -6.21 2.29
N ASP A 19 10.46 -6.15 3.52
CA ASP A 19 9.63 -6.08 4.73
C ASP A 19 8.79 -4.80 4.77
N PHE A 20 9.35 -3.69 4.27
CA PHE A 20 8.65 -2.42 4.18
C PHE A 20 7.46 -2.50 3.23
N LEU A 21 7.67 -3.06 2.03
CA LEU A 21 6.60 -3.27 1.05
C LEU A 21 5.51 -4.21 1.60
N ILE A 22 5.90 -5.33 2.22
CA ILE A 22 4.95 -6.26 2.85
C ILE A 22 4.11 -5.51 3.88
N ARG A 23 4.76 -4.71 4.74
CA ARG A 23 4.05 -3.94 5.76
C ARG A 23 3.06 -2.95 5.15
N VAL A 24 3.47 -2.20 4.14
CA VAL A 24 2.58 -1.25 3.44
C VAL A 24 1.41 -1.97 2.77
N ALA A 25 1.65 -3.10 2.12
CA ALA A 25 0.58 -3.88 1.49
C ALA A 25 -0.44 -4.41 2.52
N SER A 26 0.02 -4.93 3.66
CA SER A 26 -0.88 -5.34 4.75
C SER A 26 -1.70 -4.18 5.32
N ASP A 27 -1.10 -3.00 5.42
CA ASP A 27 -1.80 -1.80 5.88
C ASP A 27 -2.87 -1.34 4.88
N ILE A 28 -2.60 -1.45 3.57
CA ILE A 28 -3.56 -1.17 2.50
C ILE A 28 -4.67 -2.22 2.49
N GLU A 29 -4.36 -3.51 2.64
CA GLU A 29 -5.34 -4.58 2.75
C GLU A 29 -6.32 -4.34 3.89
N GLN A 30 -5.81 -4.03 5.09
CA GLN A 30 -6.66 -3.74 6.25
C GLN A 30 -7.57 -2.54 5.99
N GLN A 31 -7.05 -1.48 5.34
CA GLN A 31 -7.86 -0.32 5.00
C GLN A 31 -8.94 -0.63 3.96
N LEU A 32 -8.63 -1.46 2.96
CA LEU A 32 -9.60 -1.92 1.97
C LEU A 32 -10.68 -2.80 2.61
N GLN A 33 -10.29 -3.64 3.58
CA GLN A 33 -11.21 -4.50 4.33
C GLN A 33 -12.17 -3.72 5.23
N GLU A 34 -11.86 -2.47 5.59
CA GLU A 34 -12.83 -1.58 6.23
C GLU A 34 -13.99 -1.19 5.29
N TRP A 35 -13.80 -1.27 3.97
CA TRP A 35 -14.86 -1.05 2.98
C TRP A 35 -15.59 -2.34 2.61
N ASP A 36 -14.85 -3.43 2.47
CA ASP A 36 -15.37 -4.76 2.15
C ASP A 36 -14.37 -5.83 2.60
N GLU A 37 -14.77 -6.70 3.53
CA GLU A 37 -13.90 -7.74 4.10
C GLU A 37 -13.30 -8.71 3.09
N ASN A 38 -13.85 -8.78 1.87
CA ASN A 38 -13.37 -9.66 0.80
C ASN A 38 -12.14 -9.13 0.06
N TYR A 39 -11.68 -7.91 0.36
CA TYR A 39 -10.44 -7.41 -0.21
C TYR A 39 -9.24 -8.25 0.24
N GLN A 40 -8.39 -8.60 -0.73
CA GLN A 40 -7.16 -9.35 -0.51
C GLN A 40 -6.02 -8.70 -1.27
N VAL A 41 -4.84 -8.58 -0.64
CA VAL A 41 -3.64 -8.01 -1.27
C VAL A 41 -2.51 -9.03 -1.31
N TYR A 42 -1.98 -9.28 -2.50
CA TYR A 42 -0.91 -10.25 -2.73
C TYR A 42 0.32 -9.59 -3.33
N ILE A 43 1.49 -9.91 -2.78
CA ILE A 43 2.78 -9.54 -3.36
C ILE A 43 3.46 -10.79 -3.91
N LEU A 44 3.91 -10.72 -5.16
CA LEU A 44 4.80 -11.70 -5.76
C LEU A 44 6.13 -11.02 -6.14
N LYS A 45 7.25 -11.53 -5.61
CA LYS A 45 8.59 -11.08 -6.01
C LYS A 45 9.13 -12.01 -7.10
N LEU A 46 9.34 -11.46 -8.30
CA LEU A 46 10.07 -12.12 -9.39
C LEU A 46 11.37 -11.34 -9.64
N LYS A 47 11.51 -10.71 -10.81
CA LYS A 47 12.52 -9.66 -11.03
C LYS A 47 12.11 -8.34 -10.39
N ASN A 48 10.81 -8.03 -10.47
CA ASN A 48 10.16 -6.87 -9.89
C ASN A 48 9.06 -7.35 -8.93
N TYR A 49 8.54 -6.45 -8.10
CA TYR A 49 7.36 -6.76 -7.30
C TYR A 49 6.10 -6.64 -8.14
N LYS A 50 5.20 -7.60 -7.94
CA LYS A 50 3.84 -7.58 -8.46
C LYS A 50 2.88 -7.51 -7.29
N LEU A 51 2.21 -6.37 -7.13
CA LEU A 51 1.16 -6.19 -6.14
C LEU A 51 -0.19 -6.38 -6.84
N ASN A 52 -1.02 -7.25 -6.28
CA ASN A 52 -2.36 -7.56 -6.79
C ASN A 52 -3.37 -7.32 -5.69
N VAL A 53 -4.39 -6.51 -5.98
CA VAL A 53 -5.54 -6.31 -5.11
C VAL A 53 -6.73 -7.01 -5.74
N LYS A 54 -7.41 -7.86 -4.98
CA LYS A 54 -8.60 -8.59 -5.43
C LYS A 54 -9.79 -8.23 -4.55
N ASN A 55 -10.95 -8.03 -5.18
CA ASN A 55 -12.25 -8.09 -4.49
C ASN A 55 -13.26 -8.79 -5.40
N GLY A 56 -13.64 -10.03 -5.07
CA GLY A 56 -14.51 -10.86 -5.89
C GLY A 56 -13.95 -11.09 -7.30
N GLU A 57 -14.65 -10.57 -8.30
CA GLU A 57 -14.26 -10.62 -9.73
C GLU A 57 -13.39 -9.43 -10.18
N ARG A 58 -13.19 -8.43 -9.33
CA ARG A 58 -12.36 -7.27 -9.63
C ARG A 58 -10.91 -7.53 -9.21
N TYR A 59 -10.00 -7.21 -10.12
CA TYR A 59 -8.57 -7.35 -9.92
C TYR A 59 -7.88 -6.06 -10.33
N TYR A 60 -6.99 -5.58 -9.47
CA TYR A 60 -6.14 -4.42 -9.72
C TYR A 60 -4.69 -4.89 -9.64
N HIS A 61 -3.92 -4.58 -10.66
CA HIS A 61 -2.53 -5.04 -10.77
C HIS A 61 -1.60 -3.85 -10.85
N MET A 62 -0.49 -3.90 -10.12
CA MET A 62 0.60 -2.96 -10.31
C MET A 62 1.95 -3.67 -10.21
N GLN A 63 2.92 -3.13 -10.96
CA GLN A 63 4.31 -3.54 -10.89
C GLN A 63 5.11 -2.43 -10.21
N LEU A 64 6.01 -2.83 -9.32
CA LEU A 64 6.92 -1.93 -8.62
C LEU A 64 8.34 -2.45 -8.78
N ASP A 65 9.24 -1.58 -9.21
CA ASP A 65 10.66 -1.89 -9.28
C ASP A 65 11.30 -1.79 -7.89
N GLU A 66 12.29 -2.64 -7.59
CA GLU A 66 12.93 -2.65 -6.26
C GLU A 66 13.63 -1.33 -5.92
N GLU A 67 14.25 -0.71 -6.92
CA GLU A 67 14.84 0.64 -6.79
C GLU A 67 13.79 1.72 -6.53
N GLU A 68 12.59 1.59 -7.12
CA GLU A 68 11.50 2.53 -6.89
C GLU A 68 10.99 2.41 -5.45
N VAL A 69 10.82 1.18 -4.94
CA VAL A 69 10.37 0.94 -3.57
C VAL A 69 11.39 1.47 -2.56
N ASP A 70 12.69 1.20 -2.75
CA ASP A 70 13.76 1.72 -1.89
C ASP A 70 13.78 3.26 -1.90
N SER A 71 13.66 3.87 -3.09
CA SER A 71 13.59 5.33 -3.24
C SER A 71 12.40 5.93 -2.50
N LEU A 72 11.21 5.33 -2.63
CA LEU A 72 9.99 5.78 -1.94
C LEU A 72 10.09 5.59 -0.43
N GLN A 73 10.64 4.46 0.04
CA GLN A 73 10.87 4.19 1.47
C GLN A 73 11.78 5.26 2.10
N ARG A 74 12.83 5.68 1.41
CA ARG A 74 13.76 6.72 1.88
C ARG A 74 13.19 8.12 1.80
N LYS A 75 12.33 8.39 0.82
CA LYS A 75 11.75 9.72 0.58
C LYS A 75 10.86 10.18 1.73
N SER A 76 9.93 9.34 2.16
CA SER A 76 9.09 9.61 3.33
C SER A 76 8.37 8.34 3.77
N PRO A 77 8.05 8.20 5.07
CA PRO A 77 7.43 7.01 5.62
C PRO A 77 6.13 6.57 4.92
N PHE A 78 5.42 7.48 4.24
CA PHE A 78 4.16 7.21 3.56
C PHE A 78 4.21 7.35 2.02
N SER A 79 5.39 7.57 1.43
CA SER A 79 5.49 7.82 -0.02
C SER A 79 5.06 6.62 -0.87
N LEU A 80 5.33 5.39 -0.38
CA LEU A 80 4.91 4.16 -1.05
C LEU A 80 3.39 3.97 -1.00
N ASP A 81 2.78 4.28 0.14
CA ASP A 81 1.34 4.21 0.38
C ASP A 81 0.60 5.11 -0.62
N VAL A 82 1.02 6.38 -0.74
CA VAL A 82 0.44 7.35 -1.69
C VAL A 82 0.57 6.85 -3.13
N LYS A 83 1.71 6.28 -3.49
CA LYS A 83 1.94 5.73 -4.83
C LYS A 83 0.97 4.58 -5.12
N ILE A 84 0.85 3.62 -4.20
CA ILE A 84 -0.06 2.47 -4.39
C ILE A 84 -1.51 2.94 -4.52
N TRP A 85 -1.99 3.82 -3.64
CA TRP A 85 -3.36 4.33 -3.74
C TRP A 85 -3.65 5.04 -5.07
N LYS A 86 -2.70 5.85 -5.56
CA LYS A 86 -2.84 6.52 -6.86
C LYS A 86 -2.86 5.53 -8.03
N GLU A 87 -2.07 4.46 -7.99
CA GLU A 87 -2.11 3.44 -9.03
C GLU A 87 -3.40 2.62 -8.98
N LEU A 88 -3.88 2.27 -7.78
CA LEU A 88 -5.18 1.59 -7.63
C LEU A 88 -6.34 2.46 -8.16
N GLU A 89 -6.33 3.76 -7.87
CA GLU A 89 -7.32 4.70 -8.40
C GLU A 89 -7.28 4.76 -9.94
N LYS A 90 -6.09 4.78 -10.55
CA LYS A 90 -5.92 4.74 -12.01
C LYS A 90 -6.45 3.45 -12.63
N GLU A 91 -6.29 2.33 -11.95
CA GLU A 91 -6.84 1.02 -12.36
C GLU A 91 -8.36 0.92 -12.11
N GLY A 92 -9.00 1.98 -11.60
CA GLY A 92 -10.45 2.09 -11.44
C GLY A 92 -10.97 1.69 -10.06
N LEU A 93 -10.10 1.58 -9.05
CA LEU A 93 -10.55 1.46 -7.66
C LEU A 93 -11.15 2.79 -7.20
N ILE A 94 -12.40 2.75 -6.74
CA ILE A 94 -13.06 3.93 -6.18
C ILE A 94 -12.57 4.12 -4.73
N ILE A 95 -11.82 5.19 -4.48
CA ILE A 95 -11.37 5.53 -3.13
C ILE A 95 -12.51 6.22 -2.37
N LEU A 96 -13.01 5.56 -1.32
CA LEU A 96 -14.06 6.12 -0.45
C LEU A 96 -13.43 7.01 0.63
N LYS A 97 -13.57 8.33 0.49
CA LYS A 97 -13.12 9.31 1.50
C LYS A 97 -14.05 9.32 2.72
N GLY A 98 -13.50 9.60 3.90
CA GLY A 98 -14.26 9.67 5.17
C GLY A 98 -14.43 8.35 5.93
N TYR A 99 -13.80 7.25 5.47
CA TYR A 99 -13.69 5.99 6.20
C TYR A 99 -12.28 5.86 6.79
N GLY A 100 -12.11 6.37 8.01
CA GLY A 100 -10.86 6.32 8.79
C GLY A 100 -9.87 7.46 8.52
N ASP A 101 -9.06 7.80 9.53
CA ASP A 101 -8.10 8.93 9.46
C ASP A 101 -6.92 8.68 8.51
N TYR A 102 -6.71 7.43 8.10
CA TYR A 102 -5.53 7.02 7.35
C TYR A 102 -5.50 7.70 5.99
N LEU A 103 -6.49 7.47 5.12
CA LEU A 103 -6.51 8.06 3.77
C LEU A 103 -6.53 9.59 3.79
N ASP A 104 -7.25 10.18 4.73
CA ASP A 104 -7.32 11.64 4.89
C ASP A 104 -5.97 12.25 5.34
N SER A 105 -5.09 11.47 5.97
CA SER A 105 -3.76 11.92 6.40
C SER A 105 -2.67 11.80 5.32
N ILE A 106 -2.90 11.01 4.27
CA ILE A 106 -1.90 10.70 3.23
C ILE A 106 -2.26 11.12 1.81
N LEU A 107 -3.56 11.25 1.44
CA LEU A 107 -4.02 11.67 0.11
C LEU A 107 -4.48 13.13 0.07
#